data_AF-A0A2X4V0P0-F1
#
_entry.id   AF-A0A2X4V0P0-F1
#
_cell.length_a   1.000
_cell.length_b   1.000
_cell.length_c   1.000
_cell.angle_alpha   90.00
_cell.angle_beta   90.00
_cell.angle_gamma   90.00
#
_symmetry.space_group_name_H-M   'P 1'
#
loop_
_entity.id
_entity.type
_entity.pdbx_description
1 polymer ?
#
loop_
_entity_poly.entity_id
_entity_poly.type
_entity_poly.pdbx_seq_one_letter_code
_entity_poly.pdbx_strand_id
1 'polypeptide(L)'
;MNTLAARFHSETFYPIPHADFLRLQHAHSTGVLFLDMLDTLESAGQRPDAAQKAAFASVIAMLTDQLGQVVKTCDTHIIASMEASAA
;
A
#
# COMPACT_ATOMS: atom_id res chain seq x y z
N MET A 1 4.23 -5.56 14.62
CA MET A 1 3.72 -6.84 14.06
C MET A 1 2.32 -7.06 14.60
N ASN A 2 1.31 -7.17 13.74
CA ASN A 2 -0.10 -7.22 14.14
C ASN A 2 -0.52 -8.67 14.44
N THR A 3 -0.75 -8.98 15.71
CA THR A 3 -0.92 -10.34 16.27
C THR A 3 -2.27 -11.00 15.99
N LEU A 4 -3.24 -10.28 15.43
CA LEU A 4 -4.56 -10.81 15.08
C LEU A 4 -4.55 -11.66 13.80
N ALA A 5 -3.80 -11.24 12.77
CA ALA A 5 -3.66 -11.98 11.51
C ALA A 5 -3.01 -13.36 11.71
N ALA A 6 -2.07 -13.44 12.66
CA ALA A 6 -1.34 -14.68 12.97
C ALA A 6 -2.20 -15.77 13.64
N ARG A 7 -3.34 -15.43 14.27
CA ARG A 7 -4.17 -16.39 15.01
C ARG A 7 -5.31 -17.01 14.20
N PHE A 8 -5.76 -16.38 13.13
CA PHE A 8 -6.93 -16.85 12.37
C PHE A 8 -6.64 -17.20 10.90
N HIS A 9 -5.49 -16.78 10.35
CA HIS A 9 -5.24 -16.82 8.91
C HIS A 9 -3.79 -17.21 8.57
N SER A 10 -3.14 -18.05 9.40
CA SER A 10 -1.71 -18.37 9.24
C SER A 10 -1.39 -19.17 7.96
N GLU A 11 -2.38 -19.81 7.33
CA GLU A 11 -2.21 -20.62 6.11
C GLU A 11 -3.15 -20.25 4.96
N THR A 12 -3.84 -19.11 5.03
CA THR A 12 -4.69 -18.65 3.93
C THR A 12 -3.85 -17.91 2.89
N PHE A 13 -3.53 -18.60 1.80
CA PHE A 13 -2.99 -18.00 0.59
C PHE A 13 -4.13 -17.41 -0.24
N TYR A 14 -4.11 -16.10 -0.43
CA TYR A 14 -5.04 -15.41 -1.34
C TYR A 14 -4.30 -15.01 -2.61
N PRO A 15 -4.59 -15.63 -3.76
CA PRO A 15 -4.01 -15.19 -5.02
C PRO A 15 -4.52 -13.79 -5.33
N ILE A 16 -3.61 -12.87 -5.64
CA ILE A 16 -3.94 -11.55 -6.17
C ILE A 16 -3.68 -11.52 -7.68
N PRO A 17 -4.47 -10.75 -8.47
CA PRO A 17 -4.17 -10.53 -9.86
C PRO A 17 -2.77 -9.93 -10.05
N HIS A 18 -2.07 -10.31 -11.14
CA HIS A 18 -0.77 -9.73 -11.48
C HIS A 18 -0.83 -8.19 -11.58
N ALA A 19 -1.95 -7.63 -12.04
CA ALA A 19 -2.13 -6.17 -12.09
C ALA A 19 -2.01 -5.52 -10.71
N ASP A 20 -2.59 -6.14 -9.68
CA ASP A 20 -2.51 -5.63 -8.30
C ASP A 20 -1.11 -5.82 -7.71
N PHE A 21 -0.42 -6.91 -8.06
CA PHE A 21 1.00 -7.04 -7.74
C PHE A 21 1.85 -5.91 -8.34
N LEU A 22 1.62 -5.53 -9.60
CA LEU A 22 2.33 -4.40 -10.22
C LEU A 22 2.00 -3.06 -9.55
N ARG A 23 0.74 -2.86 -9.13
CA ARG A 23 0.34 -1.67 -8.35
C ARG A 23 1.06 -1.61 -7.02
N LEU A 24 1.14 -2.72 -6.29
CA LEU A 24 1.91 -2.82 -5.05
C LEU A 24 3.40 -2.55 -5.29
N GLN A 25 3.98 -3.13 -6.34
CA GLN A 25 5.39 -2.91 -6.69
C GLN A 25 5.65 -1.43 -7.02
N HIS A 26 4.77 -0.79 -7.78
CA HIS A 26 4.87 0.62 -8.11
C HIS A 26 4.73 1.52 -6.86
N ALA A 27 3.74 1.24 -6.00
CA ALA A 27 3.55 1.95 -4.75
C ALA A 27 4.78 1.82 -3.84
N HIS A 28 5.34 0.61 -3.73
CA HIS A 28 6.56 0.36 -2.97
C HIS A 28 7.75 1.16 -3.50
N SER A 29 8.05 1.04 -4.79
CA SER A 29 9.19 1.76 -5.41
C SER A 29 9.06 3.27 -5.29
N THR A 30 7.84 3.80 -5.47
CA THR A 30 7.57 5.24 -5.31
C THR A 30 7.74 5.67 -3.86
N GLY A 31 7.25 4.88 -2.89
CA GLY A 31 7.41 5.15 -1.47
C GLY A 31 8.87 5.21 -1.05
N VAL A 32 9.69 4.25 -1.49
CA VAL A 32 11.14 4.25 -1.23
C VAL A 32 11.80 5.51 -1.80
N LEU A 33 11.55 5.83 -3.07
CA LEU A 33 12.12 7.02 -3.70
C LEU A 33 11.68 8.32 -3.01
N PHE A 34 10.44 8.38 -2.54
CA PHE A 34 9.92 9.53 -1.80
C PHE A 34 10.59 9.69 -0.43
N LEU A 35 10.84 8.59 0.28
CA LEU A 35 11.59 8.59 1.55
C LEU A 35 13.04 9.05 1.32
N ASP A 36 13.73 8.54 0.30
CA ASP A 36 15.10 8.97 -0.04
C ASP A 36 15.17 10.49 -0.34
N MET A 37 14.15 11.02 -1.01
CA MET A 37 14.03 12.46 -1.27
C MET A 37 13.84 13.25 0.03
N LEU A 38 13.02 12.77 0.97
CA LEU A 38 12.83 13.42 2.27
C LEU A 38 14.12 13.44 3.09
N ASP A 39 14.86 12.32 3.12
CA ASP A 39 16.16 12.22 3.80
C ASP A 39 17.18 13.20 3.22
N THR A 40 17.15 13.40 1.89
CA THR A 40 18.00 14.38 1.20
C THR A 40 17.64 15.82 1.60
N LEU A 41 16.35 16.15 1.67
CA LEU A 41 15.87 17.46 2.08
C LEU A 41 16.22 17.76 3.54
N GLU A 42 16.08 16.78 4.42
CA GLU A 42 16.47 16.88 5.83
C GLU A 42 17.97 17.11 5.97
N SER A 43 18.78 16.31 5.27
CA SER A 43 20.24 16.44 5.26
C SER A 43 20.72 17.80 4.73
N ALA A 44 19.99 18.39 3.78
CA ALA A 44 20.26 19.72 3.25
C ALA A 44 19.73 20.86 4.14
N GLY A 45 19.03 20.55 5.25
CA GLY A 45 18.38 21.54 6.11
C GLY A 45 17.25 22.31 5.43
N GLN A 46 16.71 21.79 4.32
CA GLN A 46 15.66 22.44 3.56
C GLN A 46 14.29 22.14 4.17
N ARG A 47 13.54 23.20 4.48
CA ARG A 47 12.14 23.07 4.86
C ARG A 47 11.26 23.11 3.61
N PRO A 48 10.36 22.13 3.42
CA PRO A 48 9.45 22.13 2.28
C PRO A 48 8.59 23.40 2.27
N ASP A 49 8.53 24.08 1.14
CA ASP A 49 7.62 25.19 0.91
C ASP A 49 6.17 24.70 0.72
N ALA A 50 5.24 25.63 0.50
CA ALA A 50 3.83 25.29 0.34
C ALA A 50 3.56 24.44 -0.91
N ALA A 51 4.29 24.66 -2.01
CA ALA A 51 4.13 23.91 -3.25
C ALA A 51 4.67 22.48 -3.10
N GLN A 52 5.84 22.33 -2.45
CA GLN A 52 6.42 21.04 -2.12
C GLN A 52 5.51 20.23 -1.20
N LYS A 53 4.93 20.85 -0.16
CA LYS A 53 3.94 20.18 0.70
C LYS A 53 2.72 19.69 -0.06
N ALA A 54 2.20 20.49 -1.01
CA ALA A 54 1.09 20.06 -1.86
C ALA A 54 1.49 18.88 -2.77
N ALA A 55 2.71 18.89 -3.31
CA ALA A 55 3.23 17.77 -4.09
C ALA A 55 3.36 16.50 -3.23
N PHE A 56 3.83 16.62 -1.99
CA PHE A 56 3.96 15.50 -1.05
C PHE A 56 2.61 14.90 -0.70
N ALA A 57 1.61 15.74 -0.44
CA ALA A 57 0.24 15.28 -0.22
C ALA A 57 -0.31 14.52 -1.44
N SER A 58 0.01 14.96 -2.66
CA SER A 58 -0.38 14.26 -3.90
C SER A 58 0.27 12.88 -4.01
N VAL A 59 1.57 12.76 -3.72
CA VAL A 59 2.27 11.47 -3.71
C VAL A 59 1.64 10.52 -2.69
N ILE A 60 1.37 11.00 -1.47
CA ILE A 60 0.70 10.21 -0.44
C ILE A 60 -0.69 9.77 -0.91
N ALA A 61 -1.48 10.68 -1.48
CA ALA A 61 -2.80 10.36 -2.02
C ALA A 61 -2.74 9.25 -3.07
N MET A 62 -1.79 9.34 -4.01
CA MET A 62 -1.55 8.31 -5.01
C MET A 62 -1.20 6.95 -4.37
N LEU A 63 -0.25 6.93 -3.43
CA LEU A 63 0.13 5.70 -2.73
C LEU A 63 -1.05 5.07 -1.99
N THR A 64 -1.86 5.89 -1.32
CA THR A 64 -3.05 5.41 -0.60
C THR A 64 -4.13 4.89 -1.55
N ASP A 65 -4.30 5.48 -2.73
CA ASP A 65 -5.25 4.98 -3.73
C ASP A 65 -4.80 3.63 -4.30
N GLN A 66 -3.52 3.48 -4.65
CA GLN A 66 -2.97 2.21 -5.13
C GLN A 66 -3.12 1.09 -4.10
N LEU A 67 -2.85 1.37 -2.82
CA LEU A 67 -3.08 0.41 -1.74
C LEU A 67 -4.56 0.10 -1.54
N GLY A 68 -5.43 1.12 -1.59
CA GLY A 68 -6.87 0.95 -1.44
C GLY A 68 -7.49 0.07 -2.53
N GLN A 69 -6.98 0.14 -3.77
CA GLN A 69 -7.42 -0.75 -4.85
C GLN A 69 -7.06 -2.21 -4.56
N VAL A 70 -5.84 -2.48 -4.08
CA VAL A 70 -5.40 -3.85 -3.76
C VAL A 70 -6.21 -4.41 -2.57
N VAL A 71 -6.44 -3.60 -1.54
CA VAL A 71 -7.25 -4.01 -0.37
C VAL A 71 -8.67 -4.40 -0.81
N LYS A 72 -9.31 -3.63 -1.69
CA LYS A 72 -10.64 -3.97 -2.23
C LYS A 72 -10.64 -5.31 -2.97
N THR A 73 -9.61 -5.59 -3.78
CA THR A 73 -9.49 -6.87 -4.47
C THR A 73 -9.34 -8.02 -3.45
N CYS A 74 -8.47 -7.85 -2.46
CA CYS A 74 -8.27 -8.85 -1.41
C CYS A 74 -9.55 -9.12 -0.61
N ASP A 75 -10.25 -8.08 -0.15
CA ASP A 75 -11.52 -8.21 0.58
C ASP A 75 -12.56 -8.98 -0.23
N THR A 76 -12.66 -8.69 -1.53
CA THR A 76 -13.56 -9.41 -2.44
C THR A 76 -13.22 -10.90 -2.52
N HIS A 77 -11.93 -11.24 -2.63
CA HIS A 77 -11.50 -12.65 -2.65
C HIS A 77 -11.71 -13.37 -1.32
N ILE A 78 -11.48 -12.69 -0.19
CA ILE A 78 -11.72 -13.26 1.14
C ILE A 78 -13.20 -13.58 1.31
N ILE A 79 -14.08 -12.61 1.02
CA ILE A 79 -15.55 -12.80 1.12
C ILE A 79 -16.00 -13.95 0.21
N ALA A 80 -15.58 -13.97 -1.06
CA ALA A 80 -15.92 -15.04 -2.00
C ALA A 80 -15.45 -16.43 -1.52
N SER A 81 -14.25 -16.52 -0.93
CA SER A 81 -13.73 -17.79 -0.38
C SER A 81 -14.52 -18.28 0.84
N MET A 82 -15.02 -17.37 1.67
CA MET A 82 -15.83 -17.68 2.84
C MET A 82 -17.22 -18.17 2.44
N GLU A 83 -17.85 -17.54 1.45
CA GLU A 83 -19.15 -17.97 0.90
C GLU A 83 -19.06 -19.36 0.25
N ALA A 84 -17.98 -19.64 -0.49
CA ALA A 84 -17.76 -20.94 -1.12
C ALA A 84 -17.50 -22.09 -0.12
N SER A 85 -16.94 -21.80 1.06
CA SER A 85 -16.73 -22.82 2.11
C SER A 85 -17.98 -23.10 2.96
N ALA A 86 -19.02 -22.27 2.84
CA ALA A 86 -20.28 -22.40 3.58
C ALA A 86 -21.38 -23.15 2.81
N ALA A 87 -21.13 -23.50 1.54
CA ALA A 87 -22.02 -24.25 0.65
C ALA A 87 -21.59 -25.72 0.52
#